data_AF-A0AAN7VG84-F1
#
_entry.id   AF-A0AAN7VG84-F1
#
_cell.length_a   1.000
_cell.length_b   1.000
_cell.length_c   1.000
_cell.angle_alpha   90.00
_cell.angle_beta   90.00
_cell.angle_gamma   90.00
#
_symmetry.space_group_name_H-M   'P 1'
#
loop_
_entity.id
_entity.type
_entity.pdbx_description
1 polymer ?
#
loop_
_entity_poly.entity_id
_entity_poly.type
_entity_poly.pdbx_seq_one_letter_code
_entity_poly.pdbx_strand_id
1 'polypeptide(L)'
;MVSPVKKPTRFNFGHLSVLEKQCILNMYKQILSDTPQMKITTIVKKIADTAGVAKSTVYRTMKEYRETDRCCYTSTSSGGRPHIVATYNETTKKYVRQIIHNFFHNNELPTLDKILKEVQSRSDLPQMCRSDLHCIMR
;
A
#
# COMPACT_ATOMS: atom_id res chain seq x y z
N MET A 1 -27.82 -7.23 -40.64
CA MET A 1 -27.88 -7.04 -39.17
C MET A 1 -26.58 -6.41 -38.73
N VAL A 2 -26.62 -5.23 -38.11
CA VAL A 2 -25.41 -4.52 -37.66
C VAL A 2 -25.09 -4.99 -36.24
N SER A 3 -23.93 -5.60 -36.05
CA SER A 3 -23.49 -6.06 -34.72
C SER A 3 -23.36 -4.89 -33.75
N PRO A 4 -23.78 -5.04 -32.48
CA PRO A 4 -23.66 -3.97 -31.49
C PRO A 4 -22.21 -3.54 -31.33
N VAL A 5 -21.96 -2.23 -31.34
CA VAL A 5 -20.63 -1.67 -31.09
C VAL A 5 -20.15 -2.13 -29.71
N LYS A 6 -19.02 -2.87 -29.67
CA LYS A 6 -18.39 -3.27 -28.41
C LYS A 6 -18.03 -2.02 -27.62
N LYS A 7 -18.60 -1.88 -26.42
CA LYS A 7 -18.19 -0.82 -25.50
C LYS A 7 -16.69 -0.99 -25.22
N PRO A 8 -15.88 0.08 -25.26
CA PRO A 8 -14.46 -0.04 -24.96
C PRO A 8 -14.29 -0.62 -23.56
N THR A 9 -13.30 -1.50 -23.42
CA THR A 9 -12.93 -2.13 -22.16
C THR A 9 -12.65 -1.03 -21.14
N ARG A 10 -13.57 -0.87 -20.18
CA ARG A 10 -13.41 0.15 -19.13
C ARG A 10 -12.25 -0.29 -18.24
N PHE A 11 -11.26 0.58 -18.08
CA PHE A 11 -10.19 0.36 -17.10
C PHE A 11 -10.80 0.14 -15.70
N ASN A 12 -10.35 -0.88 -14.98
CA ASN A 12 -10.84 -1.18 -13.62
C ASN A 12 -10.48 -0.02 -12.68
N PHE A 13 -11.49 0.70 -12.21
CA PHE A 13 -11.37 1.99 -11.51
C PHE A 13 -10.88 1.95 -10.05
N GLY A 14 -10.37 0.82 -9.55
CA GLY A 14 -9.87 0.73 -8.17
C GLY A 14 -8.61 1.56 -7.96
N HIS A 15 -7.59 1.31 -8.78
CA HIS A 15 -6.31 2.02 -8.72
C HIS A 15 -5.77 2.21 -10.14
N LEU A 16 -5.59 3.47 -10.54
CA LEU A 16 -4.93 3.79 -11.81
C LEU A 16 -3.44 3.52 -11.69
N SER A 17 -2.88 2.74 -12.61
CA SER A 17 -1.44 2.51 -12.75
C SER A 17 -0.69 3.82 -13.01
N VAL A 18 0.60 3.86 -12.65
CA VAL A 18 1.48 5.01 -12.93
C VAL A 18 1.51 5.33 -14.42
N LEU A 19 1.51 4.30 -15.27
CA LEU A 19 1.51 4.46 -16.73
C LEU A 19 0.21 5.10 -17.24
N GLU A 20 -0.92 4.72 -16.67
CA GLU A 20 -2.23 5.27 -17.03
C GLU A 20 -2.34 6.74 -16.61
N LYS A 21 -1.84 7.08 -15.41
CA LYS A 21 -1.74 8.48 -14.96
C LYS A 21 -0.81 9.30 -15.85
N GLN A 22 0.33 8.73 -16.25
CA GLN A 22 1.26 9.38 -17.17
C GLN A 22 0.62 9.64 -18.54
N CYS A 23 -0.16 8.69 -19.05
CA CYS A 23 -0.89 8.86 -20.30
C CYS A 23 -1.88 10.03 -20.22
N ILE A 24 -2.65 10.14 -19.12
CA ILE A 24 -3.55 11.27 -18.86
C ILE A 24 -2.79 12.59 -18.83
N LEU A 25 -1.64 12.65 -18.17
CA LEU A 25 -0.80 13.86 -18.12
C LEU A 25 -0.21 14.23 -19.48
N ASN A 26 0.20 13.26 -20.28
CA ASN A 26 0.72 13.51 -21.61
C ASN A 26 -0.38 14.08 -22.53
N MET A 27 -1.59 13.53 -22.48
CA MET A 27 -2.75 14.09 -23.20
C MET A 27 -3.07 15.51 -22.75
N TYR A 28 -3.01 15.79 -21.44
CA TYR A 28 -3.21 17.13 -20.90
C TYR A 28 -2.17 18.13 -21.44
N LYS A 29 -0.89 17.75 -21.45
CA LYS A 29 0.21 18.57 -21.98
C LYS A 29 0.05 18.85 -23.48
N GLN A 30 -0.33 17.84 -24.26
CA GLN A 30 -0.59 18.01 -25.70
C GLN A 30 -1.73 19.00 -25.95
N ILE A 31 -2.87 18.86 -25.26
CA ILE A 31 -4.03 19.76 -25.45
C ILE A 31 -3.70 21.21 -25.06
N LEU A 32 -2.87 21.40 -24.03
CA LEU A 32 -2.38 22.72 -23.64
C LEU A 32 -1.49 23.36 -24.72
N SER A 33 -0.61 22.56 -25.35
CA SER A 33 0.22 23.03 -26.46
C SER A 33 -0.61 23.41 -27.69
N ASP A 34 -1.63 22.60 -28.02
CA ASP A 34 -2.47 22.83 -29.20
C ASP A 34 -3.45 24.00 -28.99
N THR A 35 -3.98 24.17 -27.78
CA THR A 35 -5.04 25.15 -27.48
C THR A 35 -4.89 25.80 -26.09
N PRO A 36 -4.02 26.82 -25.95
CA PRO A 36 -3.69 27.41 -24.65
C PRO A 36 -4.86 28.16 -23.98
N GLN A 37 -5.90 28.55 -24.72
CA GLN A 37 -7.06 29.30 -24.19
C GLN A 37 -8.29 28.44 -23.85
N MET A 38 -8.20 27.10 -23.97
CA MET A 38 -9.35 26.24 -23.66
C MET A 38 -9.64 26.18 -22.15
N LYS A 39 -10.93 26.20 -21.79
CA LYS A 39 -11.38 25.99 -20.41
C LYS A 39 -11.00 24.58 -19.94
N ILE A 40 -10.48 24.47 -18.71
CA ILE A 40 -10.06 23.20 -18.08
C ILE A 40 -11.19 22.16 -18.08
N THR A 41 -12.44 22.58 -17.86
CA THR A 41 -13.61 21.70 -17.87
C THR A 41 -13.79 20.97 -19.21
N THR A 42 -13.52 21.65 -20.32
CA THR A 42 -13.61 21.07 -21.66
C THR A 42 -12.41 20.17 -21.95
N ILE A 43 -11.22 20.53 -21.47
CA ILE A 43 -10.01 19.69 -21.56
C ILE A 43 -10.24 18.36 -20.84
N VAL A 44 -10.72 18.41 -19.59
CA VAL A 44 -11.03 17.22 -18.80
C VAL A 44 -12.09 16.35 -19.47
N LYS A 45 -13.13 16.98 -20.05
CA LYS A 45 -14.16 16.24 -20.79
C LYS A 45 -13.56 15.50 -22.01
N LYS A 46 -12.73 16.18 -22.80
CA LYS A 46 -12.04 15.55 -23.95
C LYS A 46 -11.18 14.37 -23.50
N ILE A 47 -10.37 14.54 -22.45
CA ILE A 47 -9.49 13.49 -21.94
C ILE A 47 -10.29 12.30 -21.38
N ALA A 48 -11.38 12.56 -20.66
CA ALA A 48 -12.26 11.53 -20.13
C ALA A 48 -12.89 10.70 -21.26
N ASP A 49 -13.37 11.37 -22.31
CA ASP A 49 -14.01 10.75 -23.46
C ASP A 49 -12.99 9.96 -24.33
N THR A 50 -11.77 10.47 -24.52
CA THR A 50 -10.72 9.79 -25.30
C THR A 50 -10.07 8.62 -24.56
N ALA A 51 -9.75 8.81 -23.28
CA ALA A 51 -9.10 7.79 -22.46
C ALA A 51 -10.08 6.73 -21.92
N GLY A 52 -11.39 7.00 -21.98
CA GLY A 52 -12.42 6.15 -21.37
C GLY A 52 -12.37 6.14 -19.83
N VAL A 53 -11.97 7.27 -19.23
CA VAL A 53 -11.74 7.41 -17.79
C VAL A 53 -12.77 8.38 -17.18
N ALA A 54 -13.16 8.15 -15.93
CA ALA A 54 -14.06 9.06 -15.23
C ALA A 54 -13.42 10.47 -15.07
N LYS A 55 -14.22 11.52 -15.27
CA LYS A 55 -13.78 12.92 -15.11
C LYS A 55 -13.16 13.17 -13.73
N SER A 56 -13.71 12.57 -12.67
CA SER A 56 -13.20 12.66 -11.31
C SER A 56 -11.75 12.16 -11.19
N THR A 57 -11.41 11.07 -11.89
CA THR A 57 -10.05 10.54 -11.92
C THR A 57 -9.10 11.49 -12.62
N VAL A 58 -9.50 12.09 -13.74
CA VAL A 58 -8.68 13.09 -14.46
C VAL A 58 -8.42 14.31 -13.56
N TYR A 59 -9.45 14.85 -12.90
CA TYR A 59 -9.28 15.94 -11.94
C TYR A 59 -8.34 15.58 -10.80
N ARG A 60 -8.46 14.37 -10.26
CA ARG A 60 -7.58 13.88 -9.19
C ARG A 60 -6.14 13.77 -9.68
N THR A 61 -5.88 13.19 -10.85
CA THR A 61 -4.54 13.10 -11.44
C THR A 61 -3.94 14.49 -11.70
N MET A 62 -4.73 15.44 -12.21
CA MET A 62 -4.27 16.82 -12.42
C MET A 62 -3.94 17.54 -11.09
N LYS A 63 -4.76 17.31 -10.05
CA LYS A 63 -4.52 17.85 -8.71
C LYS A 63 -3.23 17.27 -8.11
N GLU A 64 -3.08 15.95 -8.12
CA GLU A 64 -1.88 15.27 -7.60
C GLU A 64 -0.61 15.75 -8.34
N TYR A 65 -0.69 15.97 -9.66
CA TYR A 65 0.40 16.54 -10.46
C TYR A 65 0.76 17.97 -10.05
N ARG A 66 -0.23 18.84 -9.84
CA ARG A 66 0.01 20.23 -9.40
C ARG A 66 0.64 20.30 -8.01
N GLU A 67 0.36 19.34 -7.14
CA GLU A 67 0.90 19.30 -5.78
C GLU A 67 2.31 18.70 -5.70
N THR A 68 2.64 17.76 -6.60
CA THR A 68 3.87 16.95 -6.51
C THR A 68 4.91 17.29 -7.59
N ASP A 69 4.52 18.02 -8.65
CA ASP A 69 5.30 18.29 -9.89
C ASP A 69 5.85 17.03 -10.59
N ARG A 70 5.41 15.84 -10.17
CA ARG A 70 5.85 14.54 -10.68
C ARG A 70 4.65 13.63 -10.88
N CYS A 71 4.80 12.70 -11.82
CA CYS A 71 3.79 11.69 -12.09
C CYS A 71 3.59 10.83 -10.85
N CYS A 72 2.38 10.85 -10.32
CA CYS A 72 2.08 10.41 -8.97
C CYS A 72 2.14 8.90 -8.93
N TYR A 73 3.12 8.36 -8.20
CA TYR A 73 3.20 6.95 -7.86
C TYR A 73 1.82 6.45 -7.43
N THR A 74 1.44 5.24 -7.85
CA THR A 74 0.27 4.57 -7.28
C THR A 74 0.40 4.64 -5.78
N SER A 75 -0.60 5.18 -5.08
CA SER A 75 -0.61 5.17 -3.61
C SER A 75 -0.36 3.73 -3.19
N THR A 76 0.85 3.42 -2.72
CA THR A 76 1.08 2.16 -2.03
C THR A 76 0.06 2.19 -0.92
N SER A 77 -0.80 1.17 -0.84
CA SER A 77 -1.80 1.12 0.21
C SER A 77 -1.05 1.10 1.54
N SER A 78 -0.86 2.27 2.16
CA SER A 78 -0.37 2.41 3.52
C SER A 78 -1.54 2.06 4.44
N GLY A 79 -1.99 0.81 4.36
CA GLY A 79 -3.33 0.41 4.77
C GLY A 79 -3.29 -0.90 5.52
N GLY A 80 -2.60 -0.91 6.65
CA GLY A 80 -2.65 -2.00 7.62
C GLY A 80 -2.07 -1.55 8.94
N ARG A 81 -2.65 -2.01 10.06
CA ARG A 81 -1.98 -1.94 11.37
C ARG A 81 -0.60 -2.60 11.18
N PRO A 82 0.51 -1.96 11.62
CA PRO A 82 1.82 -2.60 11.52
C PRO A 82 1.72 -3.98 12.15
N HIS A 83 2.24 -4.99 11.44
CA HIS A 83 2.25 -6.35 11.95
C HIS A 83 2.85 -6.32 13.35
N ILE A 84 2.28 -7.03 14.33
CA ILE A 84 2.74 -6.98 15.73
C ILE A 84 4.26 -7.28 15.82
N VAL A 85 4.78 -8.13 14.92
CA VAL A 85 6.22 -8.42 14.77
C VAL A 85 7.05 -7.22 14.34
N ALA A 86 6.49 -6.25 13.61
CA ALA A 86 7.16 -5.01 13.24
C ALA A 86 7.20 -4.00 14.41
N THR A 87 6.39 -4.19 15.45
CA THR A 87 6.42 -3.36 16.67
C THR A 87 7.59 -3.72 17.59
N TYR A 88 8.09 -4.96 17.55
CA TYR A 88 9.20 -5.40 18.39
C TYR A 88 10.55 -5.25 17.69
N ASN A 89 11.54 -4.74 18.43
CA ASN A 89 12.92 -4.64 17.99
C ASN A 89 13.53 -6.02 17.72
N GLU A 90 14.49 -6.10 16.80
CA GLU A 90 15.21 -7.34 16.47
C GLU A 90 15.95 -7.93 17.68
N THR A 91 16.40 -7.09 18.60
CA THR A 91 16.99 -7.49 19.87
C THR A 91 16.02 -8.33 20.71
N THR A 92 14.78 -7.87 20.86
CA THR A 92 13.72 -8.59 21.58
C THR A 92 13.44 -9.94 20.94
N LYS A 93 13.36 -10.02 19.60
CA LYS A 93 13.16 -11.27 18.88
C LYS A 93 14.32 -12.25 19.08
N LYS A 94 15.56 -11.76 19.08
CA LYS A 94 16.76 -12.55 19.36
C LYS A 94 16.71 -13.17 20.75
N TYR A 95 16.32 -12.42 21.78
CA TYR A 95 16.19 -12.93 23.14
C TYR A 95 15.11 -14.02 23.27
N VAL A 96 13.93 -13.83 22.66
CA VAL A 96 12.88 -14.85 22.65
C VAL A 96 13.37 -16.15 22.00
N ARG A 97 14.09 -16.06 20.88
CA ARG A 97 14.72 -17.22 20.22
C ARG A 97 15.74 -17.91 21.14
N GLN A 98 16.59 -17.16 21.83
CA GLN A 98 17.56 -17.74 22.77
C GLN A 98 16.88 -18.50 23.90
N ILE A 99 15.80 -17.95 24.49
CA ILE A 99 15.03 -18.62 25.53
C ILE A 99 14.48 -19.96 25.01
N ILE A 100 13.89 -19.96 23.82
CA ILE A 100 13.38 -21.18 23.17
C ILE A 100 14.51 -22.19 22.96
N HIS A 101 15.66 -21.77 22.44
CA HIS A 101 16.82 -22.64 22.25
C HIS A 101 17.34 -23.23 23.56
N ASN A 102 17.30 -22.49 24.66
CA ASN A 102 17.68 -23.00 25.99
C ASN A 102 16.73 -24.11 26.45
N PHE A 103 15.41 -23.96 26.22
CA PHE A 103 14.45 -25.04 26.49
C PHE A 103 14.75 -26.31 25.69
N PHE A 104 15.08 -26.17 24.40
CA PHE A 104 15.50 -27.30 23.58
C PHE A 104 16.79 -27.96 24.10
N HIS A 105 17.78 -27.17 24.52
CA HIS A 105 19.03 -27.69 25.08
C HIS A 105 18.80 -28.47 26.38
N ASN A 106 17.83 -28.05 27.18
CA ASN A 106 17.46 -28.70 28.44
C ASN A 106 16.51 -29.90 28.23
N ASN A 107 16.23 -30.32 26.98
CA ASN A 107 15.26 -31.36 26.63
C ASN A 107 13.86 -31.14 27.22
N GLU A 108 13.49 -29.88 27.45
CA GLU A 108 12.16 -29.51 27.91
C GLU A 108 11.29 -29.01 26.77
N LEU A 109 10.00 -29.37 26.80
CA LEU A 109 9.04 -28.87 25.82
C LEU A 109 8.82 -27.35 26.01
N PRO A 110 9.12 -26.51 25.00
CA PRO A 110 8.94 -25.06 25.08
C PRO A 110 7.47 -24.70 24.85
N THR A 111 6.67 -24.74 25.91
CA THR A 111 5.27 -24.28 25.86
C THR A 111 5.20 -22.75 25.93
N LEU A 112 4.24 -22.13 25.25
CA LEU A 112 4.02 -20.68 25.27
C LEU A 112 3.94 -20.11 26.69
N ASP A 113 3.29 -20.79 27.64
CA ASP A 113 3.19 -20.34 29.04
C ASP A 113 4.54 -20.36 29.77
N LYS A 114 5.38 -21.36 29.49
CA LYS A 114 6.73 -21.44 30.06
C LYS A 114 7.62 -20.31 29.52
N ILE A 115 7.59 -20.10 28.21
CA ILE A 115 8.34 -19.02 27.56
C ILE A 115 7.85 -17.66 28.05
N LEU A 116 6.54 -17.47 28.19
CA LEU A 116 5.96 -16.22 28.67
C LEU A 116 6.40 -15.92 30.11
N LYS A 117 6.42 -16.92 31.00
CA LYS A 117 6.93 -16.78 32.36
C LYS A 117 8.40 -16.36 32.39
N GLU A 118 9.25 -17.01 31.60
CA GLU A 118 10.67 -16.67 31.50
C GLU A 118 10.88 -15.24 30.95
N VAL A 119 10.09 -14.84 29.95
CA VAL A 119 10.15 -13.47 29.41
C VAL A 119 9.71 -12.45 30.45
N GLN A 120 8.63 -12.72 31.20
CA GLN A 120 8.13 -11.83 32.25
C GLN A 120 9.08 -11.74 33.46
N SER A 121 9.85 -12.79 33.74
CA SER A 121 10.84 -12.82 34.83
C SER A 121 12.06 -11.92 34.55
N ARG A 122 12.31 -11.54 33.30
CA ARG A 122 13.47 -10.72 32.92
C ARG A 122 13.07 -9.24 32.83
N SER A 123 13.71 -8.39 33.62
CA SER A 123 13.54 -6.93 33.57
C SER A 123 14.03 -6.30 32.25
N ASP A 124 14.86 -7.01 31.49
CA ASP A 124 15.47 -6.51 30.25
C ASP A 124 14.52 -6.54 29.04
N LEU A 125 13.39 -7.26 29.14
CA LEU A 125 12.45 -7.43 28.04
C LEU A 125 11.13 -6.69 28.30
N PRO A 126 10.47 -6.17 27.25
CA PRO A 126 9.14 -5.59 27.40
C PRO A 126 8.15 -6.68 27.81
N GLN A 127 7.23 -6.33 28.71
CA GLN A 127 6.10 -7.20 29.02
C GLN A 127 5.26 -7.41 27.75
N MET A 128 5.07 -8.67 27.37
CA MET A 128 4.36 -9.08 26.17
C MET A 128 3.16 -9.96 26.52
N CYS A 129 2.12 -9.93 25.69
CA CYS A 129 0.99 -10.85 25.84
C CYS A 129 1.26 -12.18 25.13
N ARG A 130 0.52 -13.23 25.48
CA ARG A 130 0.61 -14.55 24.84
C ARG A 130 0.45 -14.48 23.31
N SER A 131 -0.48 -13.65 22.83
CA SER A 131 -0.73 -13.44 21.40
C SER A 131 0.45 -12.78 20.69
N ASP A 132 1.13 -11.85 21.37
CA ASP A 132 2.30 -11.17 20.84
C ASP A 132 3.48 -12.14 20.72
N LEU A 133 3.71 -12.96 21.75
CA LEU A 133 4.73 -13.99 21.75
C LEU A 133 4.49 -15.02 20.62
N HIS A 134 3.26 -15.50 20.47
CA HIS A 134 2.89 -16.40 19.37
C HIS A 134 3.12 -15.75 17.99
N CYS A 135 2.88 -14.45 17.87
CA CYS A 135 3.14 -13.71 16.63
C CYS A 135 4.64 -13.56 16.34
N ILE A 136 5.48 -13.36 17.37
CA ILE A 136 6.95 -13.30 17.26
C ILE A 136 7.56 -14.66 16.89
N MET A 137 6.94 -15.75 17.36
CA MET A 137 7.40 -17.12 17.12
C MET A 137 6.96 -17.70 15.76
N ARG A 138 6.03 -17.03 15.08
CA ARG A 138 5.56 -17.42 13.74
C ARG A 138 6.52 -16.94 12.66
#